data_AF-A0A962Z507-F1
#
_entry.id   AF-A0A962Z507-F1
#
_cell.length_a   1.000
_cell.length_b   1.000
_cell.length_c   1.000
_cell.angle_alpha   90.00
_cell.angle_beta   90.00
_cell.angle_gamma   90.00
#
_symmetry.space_group_name_H-M   'P 1'
#
loop_
_entity.id
_entity.type
_entity.pdbx_description
1 polymer ?
#
loop_
_entity_poly.entity_id
_entity_poly.type
_entity_poly.pdbx_seq_one_letter_code
_entity_poly.pdbx_strand_id
1 'polypeptide(L)'
;MKPIDIRPEKLALEMADYSRKLGIGVENLLHADAVETGVTPKQAVYREDKLTLYRYPGADNIRQNPVPLLIVYALVNRPYLTDIQEDRSTVRNLLAEAQDVYLIDWGYPDGADCCLTLDDYINGYIDRCVDVVR
;
A
#
# COMPACT_ATOMS: atom_id res chain seq x y z
N MET A 1 -22.32 38.48 8.88
CA MET A 1 -21.18 38.55 7.94
C MET A 1 -20.08 39.35 8.63
N LYS A 2 -18.94 38.75 8.98
CA LYS A 2 -17.85 39.52 9.62
C LYS A 2 -17.35 40.58 8.61
N PRO A 3 -17.16 41.85 9.02
CA PRO A 3 -16.71 42.89 8.11
C PRO A 3 -15.31 42.54 7.58
N ILE A 4 -15.11 42.67 6.28
CA ILE A 4 -13.81 42.46 5.64
C ILE A 4 -12.90 43.60 6.12
N ASP A 5 -11.87 43.25 6.89
CA ASP A 5 -10.90 44.17 7.46
C ASP A 5 -9.82 44.49 6.42
N ILE A 6 -10.10 45.45 5.53
CA ILE A 6 -9.22 45.89 4.42
C ILE A 6 -8.25 46.96 4.93
N ARG A 7 -7.37 46.61 5.86
CA ARG A 7 -6.25 47.49 6.22
C ARG A 7 -5.09 47.26 5.23
N PRO A 8 -4.49 48.32 4.68
CA PRO A 8 -3.44 48.21 3.65
C PRO A 8 -2.23 47.38 4.11
N GLU A 9 -1.88 47.47 5.39
CA GLU A 9 -0.79 46.72 6.00
C GLU A 9 -1.09 45.21 6.07
N LYS A 10 -2.32 44.85 6.39
CA LYS A 10 -2.80 43.47 6.44
C LYS A 10 -2.93 42.87 5.04
N LEU A 11 -3.42 43.65 4.09
CA LEU A 11 -3.50 43.24 2.68
C LEU A 11 -2.11 42.95 2.10
N ALA A 12 -1.12 43.81 2.40
CA ALA A 12 0.27 43.59 1.97
C ALA A 12 0.86 42.29 2.54
N LEU A 13 0.61 42.01 3.82
CA LEU A 13 1.02 40.75 4.47
C LEU A 13 0.34 39.53 3.83
N GLU A 14 -0.97 39.60 3.59
CA GLU A 14 -1.73 38.51 2.97
C GLU A 14 -1.27 38.25 1.52
N MET A 15 -0.95 39.29 0.75
CA MET A 15 -0.42 39.15 -0.62
C MET A 15 0.99 38.53 -0.63
N ALA A 16 1.84 38.89 0.34
CA ALA A 16 3.16 38.30 0.49
C ALA A 16 3.09 36.81 0.87
N ASP A 17 2.20 36.45 1.79
CA ASP A 17 1.95 35.06 2.18
C ASP A 17 1.33 34.24 1.04
N TYR A 18 0.43 34.84 0.26
CA TYR A 18 -0.16 34.19 -0.91
C TYR A 18 0.89 33.89 -1.98
N SER A 19 1.75 34.86 -2.29
CA SER A 19 2.86 34.70 -3.24
C SER A 19 3.85 33.62 -2.79
N ARG A 20 4.15 33.57 -1.48
CA ARG A 20 5.00 32.51 -0.90
C ARG A 20 4.37 31.13 -1.05
N LYS A 21 3.08 30.98 -0.70
CA LYS A 21 2.34 29.71 -0.81
C LYS A 21 2.22 29.26 -2.26
N LEU A 22 2.01 30.18 -3.20
CA LEU A 22 2.03 29.88 -4.63
C LEU A 22 3.40 29.38 -5.09
N GLY A 23 4.49 30.02 -4.66
CA GLY A 23 5.85 29.57 -4.96
C GLY A 23 6.10 28.13 -4.50
N ILE A 24 5.78 27.83 -3.25
CA ILE A 24 5.88 26.47 -2.68
C ILE A 24 4.98 25.49 -3.46
N GLY A 25 3.76 25.89 -3.80
CA GLY A 25 2.82 25.06 -4.55
C GLY A 25 3.33 24.68 -5.94
N VAL A 26 3.91 25.64 -6.66
CA VAL A 26 4.53 25.42 -7.98
C VAL A 26 5.77 24.54 -7.85
N GLU A 27 6.63 24.81 -6.87
CA GLU A 27 7.82 24.00 -6.60
C GLU A 27 7.46 22.53 -6.32
N ASN A 28 6.50 22.29 -5.42
CA ASN A 28 6.00 20.95 -5.11
C ASN A 28 5.42 20.24 -6.34
N LEU A 29 4.69 20.96 -7.21
CA LEU A 29 4.10 20.38 -8.41
C LEU A 29 5.16 20.03 -9.46
N LEU A 30 6.19 20.86 -9.58
CA LEU A 30 7.33 20.60 -10.48
C LEU A 30 8.18 19.41 -10.01
N HIS A 31 8.17 19.11 -8.71
CA HIS A 31 8.89 17.97 -8.09
C HIS A 31 7.95 16.82 -7.75
N ALA A 32 6.70 16.85 -8.20
CA ALA A 32 5.75 15.78 -8.01
C ALA A 32 6.05 14.64 -8.99
N ASP A 33 7.03 13.81 -8.67
CA ASP A 33 7.29 12.58 -9.40
C ASP A 33 6.16 11.56 -9.19
N ALA A 34 6.04 10.61 -10.12
CA ALA A 34 5.14 9.48 -9.95
C ALA A 34 5.57 8.70 -8.69
N VAL A 35 4.69 8.63 -7.69
CA VAL A 35 4.95 7.84 -6.48
C VAL A 35 5.02 6.38 -6.89
N GLU A 36 6.21 5.79 -6.84
CA GLU A 36 6.36 4.34 -6.91
C GLU A 36 5.64 3.73 -5.70
N THR A 37 4.60 2.95 -5.96
CA THR A 37 3.81 2.24 -4.93
C THR A 37 4.23 0.78 -4.91
N GLY A 38 4.24 0.13 -3.74
CA GLY A 38 4.70 -1.26 -3.63
C GLY A 38 6.22 -1.45 -3.71
N VAL A 39 6.96 -0.52 -3.14
CA VAL A 39 8.44 -0.46 -3.07
C VAL A 39 9.10 -1.57 -2.27
N THR A 40 8.36 -2.24 -1.37
CA THR A 40 8.96 -3.30 -0.55
C THR A 40 9.31 -4.50 -1.43
N PRO A 41 10.59 -4.95 -1.48
CA PRO A 41 10.99 -6.11 -2.26
C PRO A 41 10.13 -7.31 -1.89
N LYS A 42 9.62 -8.02 -2.90
CA LYS A 42 8.75 -9.18 -2.70
C LYS A 42 9.05 -10.26 -3.73
N GLN A 43 8.87 -11.51 -3.32
CA GLN A 43 9.06 -12.68 -4.15
C GLN A 43 7.72 -13.39 -4.31
N ALA A 44 7.34 -13.73 -5.55
CA ALA A 44 6.20 -14.61 -5.76
C ALA A 44 6.59 -16.04 -5.42
N VAL A 45 5.93 -16.63 -4.42
CA VAL A 45 6.21 -17.98 -3.93
C VAL A 45 5.18 -19.01 -4.39
N TYR A 46 3.97 -18.54 -4.74
CA TYR A 46 2.92 -19.38 -5.29
C TYR A 46 2.06 -18.59 -6.27
N ARG A 47 1.55 -19.27 -7.30
CA ARG A 47 0.63 -18.72 -8.29
C ARG A 47 -0.41 -19.75 -8.66
N GLU A 48 -1.64 -19.30 -8.78
CA GLU A 48 -2.77 -20.09 -9.25
C GLU A 48 -3.76 -19.15 -9.92
N ASP A 49 -4.18 -19.45 -11.15
CA ASP A 49 -5.00 -18.55 -11.95
C ASP A 49 -4.44 -17.11 -11.99
N LYS A 50 -5.22 -16.12 -11.53
CA LYS A 50 -4.77 -14.73 -11.36
C LYS A 50 -4.16 -14.44 -9.98
N LEU A 51 -4.31 -15.36 -9.02
CA LEU A 51 -3.78 -15.22 -7.69
C LEU A 51 -2.25 -15.37 -7.69
N THR A 52 -1.58 -14.47 -6.99
CA THR A 52 -0.16 -14.57 -6.64
C THR A 52 0.02 -14.40 -5.15
N LEU A 53 0.67 -15.38 -4.51
CA LEU A 53 1.15 -15.27 -3.13
C LEU A 53 2.56 -14.67 -3.16
N TYR A 54 2.71 -13.53 -2.51
CA TYR A 54 4.00 -12.87 -2.32
C TYR A 54 4.55 -13.15 -0.92
N ARG A 55 5.84 -13.42 -0.83
CA ARG A 55 6.63 -13.38 0.41
C ARG A 55 7.49 -12.13 0.41
N TYR A 56 7.51 -11.43 1.54
CA TYR A 56 8.40 -10.31 1.75
C TYR A 56 9.60 -10.78 2.59
N PRO A 57 10.81 -10.86 1.99
CA PRO A 57 11.99 -11.30 2.72
C PRO A 57 12.32 -10.31 3.85
N GLY A 58 12.55 -10.84 5.05
CA GLY A 58 13.11 -10.07 6.16
C GLY A 58 14.60 -9.76 5.95
N ALA A 59 15.18 -8.95 6.84
CA ALA A 59 16.61 -8.65 6.80
C ALA A 59 17.46 -9.87 7.17
N ASP A 60 18.55 -10.14 6.43
CA ASP A 60 19.40 -11.33 6.55
C ASP A 60 19.96 -11.60 7.96
N ASN A 61 20.07 -10.56 8.80
CA ASN A 61 20.68 -10.62 10.13
C ASN A 61 19.66 -10.74 11.27
N ILE A 62 18.36 -10.86 10.98
CA ILE A 62 17.30 -10.93 11.98
C ILE A 62 16.64 -12.31 11.91
N ARG A 63 16.61 -13.01 13.04
CA ARG A 63 15.84 -14.25 13.16
C ARG A 63 14.35 -13.90 13.12
N GLN A 64 13.67 -14.31 12.06
CA GLN A 64 12.23 -14.09 11.93
C GLN A 64 11.42 -14.92 12.94
N ASN A 65 10.21 -14.46 13.23
CA ASN A 65 9.22 -15.17 14.03
C ASN A 65 8.95 -16.55 13.42
N PRO A 66 8.97 -17.65 14.20
CA PRO A 66 8.66 -18.98 13.69
C PRO A 66 7.23 -19.12 13.15
N VAL A 67 6.30 -18.25 13.56
CA VAL A 67 4.93 -18.25 13.04
C VAL A 67 4.82 -17.16 11.97
N PRO A 68 4.56 -17.52 10.69
CA PRO A 68 4.40 -16.55 9.62
C PRO A 68 3.07 -15.80 9.71
N LEU A 69 3.04 -14.59 9.15
CA LEU A 69 1.85 -13.76 9.02
C LEU A 69 1.36 -13.79 7.57
N LEU A 70 0.16 -14.30 7.34
CA LEU A 70 -0.51 -14.25 6.04
C LEU A 70 -1.53 -13.11 6.01
N ILE A 71 -1.32 -12.14 5.11
CA ILE A 71 -2.22 -11.03 4.85
C ILE A 71 -3.17 -11.41 3.70
N VAL A 72 -4.44 -11.58 4.04
CA VAL A 72 -5.54 -11.79 3.08
C VAL A 72 -6.17 -10.44 2.79
N TYR A 73 -5.85 -9.84 1.63
CA TYR A 73 -6.36 -8.53 1.27
C TYR A 73 -7.78 -8.59 0.70
N ALA A 74 -8.48 -7.44 0.63
CA ALA A 74 -9.84 -7.39 0.11
C ALA A 74 -9.90 -7.71 -1.40
N LEU A 75 -10.92 -8.46 -1.83
CA LEU A 75 -11.13 -8.86 -3.24
C LEU A 75 -11.42 -7.70 -4.20
N VAL A 76 -11.91 -6.57 -3.69
CA VAL A 76 -12.37 -5.43 -4.50
C VAL A 76 -11.25 -4.41 -4.77
N ASN A 77 -10.19 -4.42 -3.95
CA ASN A 77 -9.14 -3.41 -3.98
C ASN A 77 -7.76 -4.04 -4.19
N ARG A 78 -6.80 -3.23 -4.65
CA ARG A 78 -5.43 -3.69 -4.85
C ARG A 78 -4.64 -3.77 -3.54
N PRO A 79 -3.76 -4.77 -3.37
CA PRO A 79 -2.89 -4.90 -2.20
C PRO A 79 -1.78 -3.84 -2.12
N TYR A 80 -1.55 -3.01 -3.14
CA TYR A 80 -0.65 -1.85 -2.97
C TYR A 80 -1.18 -0.85 -1.93
N LEU A 81 -2.46 -0.93 -1.55
CA LEU A 81 -3.02 -0.12 -0.46
C LEU A 81 -2.51 -0.54 0.93
N THR A 82 -1.98 -1.75 1.10
CA THR A 82 -1.25 -2.14 2.31
C THR A 82 0.23 -1.68 2.30
N ASP A 83 0.70 -1.15 1.17
CA ASP A 83 2.08 -0.70 0.92
C ASP A 83 2.09 0.60 0.08
N ILE A 84 1.35 1.62 0.55
CA ILE A 84 1.05 2.86 -0.21
C ILE A 84 2.30 3.70 -0.46
N GLN A 85 3.15 3.88 0.55
CA GLN A 85 4.40 4.66 0.49
C GLN A 85 5.40 4.11 1.54
N GLU A 86 6.70 4.31 1.33
CA GLU A 86 7.77 3.81 2.22
C GLU A 86 7.56 4.20 3.69
N ASP A 87 7.09 5.42 3.94
CA ASP A 87 6.82 5.98 5.27
C ASP A 87 5.49 5.51 5.90
N ARG A 88 4.63 4.81 5.13
CA ARG A 88 3.30 4.34 5.56
C ARG A 88 3.04 2.86 5.27
N SER A 89 4.10 2.09 5.01
CA SER A 89 3.99 0.66 4.76
C SER A 89 3.78 -0.13 6.06
N THR A 90 2.62 -0.77 6.19
CA THR A 90 2.37 -1.69 7.31
C THR A 90 3.27 -2.93 7.17
N VAL A 91 3.53 -3.38 5.95
CA VAL A 91 4.41 -4.52 5.65
C VAL A 91 5.84 -4.22 6.13
N ARG A 92 6.39 -3.04 5.82
CA ARG A 92 7.75 -2.67 6.27
C ARG A 92 7.88 -2.68 7.79
N ASN A 93 6.89 -2.15 8.50
CA ASN A 93 6.91 -2.13 9.96
C ASN A 93 6.84 -3.54 10.55
N LEU A 94 6.04 -4.44 9.96
CA LEU A 94 5.98 -5.84 10.38
C LEU A 94 7.31 -6.59 10.13
N LEU A 95 7.97 -6.32 9.00
CA LEU A 95 9.30 -6.85 8.71
C LEU A 95 10.36 -6.34 9.71
N ALA A 96 10.27 -5.06 10.11
CA ALA A 96 11.16 -4.48 11.13
C ALA A 96 10.98 -5.15 12.50
N GLU A 97 9.76 -5.58 12.83
CA GLU A 97 9.42 -6.39 14.02
C GLU A 97 9.69 -7.90 13.82
N ALA A 98 10.54 -8.25 12.85
CA ALA A 98 10.95 -9.62 12.54
C ALA A 98 9.83 -10.60 12.16
N GLN A 99 8.69 -10.13 11.63
CA GLN A 99 7.66 -11.03 11.11
C GLN A 99 8.04 -11.58 9.73
N ASP A 100 7.69 -12.83 9.46
CA ASP A 100 7.73 -13.40 8.10
C ASP A 100 6.39 -13.16 7.43
N VAL A 101 6.36 -12.19 6.51
CA VAL A 101 5.11 -11.63 5.97
C VAL A 101 4.83 -12.18 4.58
N TYR A 102 3.63 -12.71 4.43
CA TYR A 102 3.07 -13.18 3.17
C TYR A 102 1.82 -12.36 2.83
N LEU A 103 1.55 -12.15 1.54
CA LEU A 103 0.40 -11.40 1.07
C LEU A 103 -0.22 -12.08 -0.14
N ILE A 104 -1.53 -12.26 -0.10
CA ILE A 104 -2.31 -12.73 -1.25
C ILE A 104 -2.67 -11.54 -2.14
N ASP A 105 -2.24 -11.59 -3.39
CA ASP A 105 -2.74 -10.74 -4.46
C ASP A 105 -3.70 -11.55 -5.33
N TRP A 106 -4.97 -11.18 -5.34
CA TRP A 106 -6.02 -11.87 -6.09
C TRP A 106 -5.95 -11.65 -7.60
N GLY A 107 -5.16 -10.65 -8.04
CA GLY A 107 -5.16 -10.22 -9.43
C GLY A 107 -6.48 -9.57 -9.84
N TYR A 108 -6.84 -9.70 -11.12
CA TYR A 108 -8.03 -9.09 -11.68
C TYR A 108 -9.05 -10.13 -12.10
N PRO A 109 -10.30 -10.02 -11.60
CA PRO A 109 -11.35 -10.90 -12.08
C PRO A 109 -11.68 -10.59 -13.54
N ASP A 110 -11.92 -11.64 -14.32
CA ASP A 110 -12.46 -11.57 -15.68
C ASP A 110 -13.65 -12.52 -15.84
N GLY A 111 -14.13 -12.69 -17.07
CA GLY A 111 -15.31 -13.53 -17.34
C GLY A 111 -15.17 -14.99 -16.91
N ALA A 112 -13.95 -15.52 -16.78
CA ALA A 112 -13.73 -16.89 -16.32
C ALA A 112 -14.07 -17.08 -14.84
N ASP A 113 -14.09 -16.00 -14.05
CA ASP A 113 -14.31 -16.05 -12.60
C ASP A 113 -15.80 -15.96 -12.21
N CYS A 114 -16.70 -15.89 -13.19
CA CYS A 114 -18.14 -15.68 -12.94
C CYS A 114 -18.81 -16.80 -12.14
N CYS A 115 -18.21 -17.99 -12.10
CA CYS A 115 -18.69 -19.14 -11.34
C CYS A 115 -18.00 -19.29 -9.97
N LEU A 116 -17.04 -18.43 -9.63
CA LEU A 116 -16.38 -18.47 -8.33
C LEU A 116 -17.36 -18.07 -7.23
N THR A 117 -17.42 -18.89 -6.20
CA THR A 117 -18.17 -18.64 -4.98
C THR A 117 -17.23 -18.27 -3.85
N LEU A 118 -17.77 -17.76 -2.74
CA LEU A 118 -16.96 -17.48 -1.55
C LEU A 118 -16.29 -18.74 -0.99
N ASP A 119 -16.89 -19.92 -1.18
CA ASP A 119 -16.34 -21.20 -0.76
C ASP A 119 -15.02 -21.50 -1.50
N ASP A 120 -14.97 -21.22 -2.81
CA ASP A 120 -13.75 -21.40 -3.62
C ASP A 120 -12.61 -20.50 -3.14
N TYR A 121 -12.92 -19.27 -2.71
CA TYR A 121 -11.94 -18.36 -2.12
C TYR A 121 -11.42 -18.85 -0.77
N ILE A 122 -12.31 -19.26 0.13
CA ILE A 122 -11.94 -19.63 1.51
C ILE A 122 -11.31 -21.02 1.57
N ASN A 123 -12.03 -22.03 1.07
CA ASN A 123 -11.65 -23.43 1.20
C ASN A 123 -10.80 -23.93 0.02
N GLY A 124 -10.70 -23.14 -1.06
CA GLY A 124 -9.80 -23.40 -2.17
C GLY A 124 -8.52 -22.56 -2.08
N TYR A 125 -8.61 -21.32 -2.54
CA TYR A 125 -7.45 -20.46 -2.75
C TYR A 125 -6.69 -20.14 -1.44
N ILE A 126 -7.39 -19.74 -0.38
CA ILE A 126 -6.73 -19.42 0.91
C ILE A 126 -6.12 -20.67 1.53
N ASP A 127 -6.83 -21.80 1.53
CA ASP A 127 -6.32 -23.06 2.09
C ASP A 127 -5.00 -23.49 1.42
N ARG A 128 -4.94 -23.45 0.08
CA ARG A 128 -3.70 -23.73 -0.66
C ARG A 128 -2.58 -22.74 -0.36
N CYS A 129 -2.89 -21.46 -0.15
CA CYS A 129 -1.89 -20.49 0.29
C CYS A 129 -1.37 -20.81 1.71
N VAL A 130 -2.24 -21.25 2.63
CA VAL A 130 -1.83 -21.67 3.98
C VAL A 130 -0.92 -22.88 3.91
N ASP A 131 -1.17 -23.85 3.03
CA ASP A 131 -0.29 -25.00 2.83
C ASP A 131 1.10 -24.62 2.32
N VAL A 132 1.21 -23.58 1.49
CA VAL A 132 2.52 -23.04 1.04
C VAL A 132 3.28 -22.34 2.17
N VAL A 133 2.56 -21.77 3.13
CA VAL A 133 3.12 -20.99 4.25
C VAL A 133 3.53 -21.88 5.43
N ARG A 134 3.06 -23.13 5.50
CA ARG A 134 3.33 -24.10 6.57
C ARG A 134 4.77 -24.59 6.63
#